data_AF-A0A935P1T9-F1
#
_entry.id   AF-A0A935P1T9-F1
#
_cell.length_a   1.000
_cell.length_b   1.000
_cell.length_c   1.000
_cell.angle_alpha   90.00
_cell.angle_beta   90.00
_cell.angle_gamma   90.00
#
_symmetry.space_group_name_H-M   'P 1'
#
loop_
_entity.id
_entity.type
_entity.pdbx_description
1 polymer ?
#
loop_
_entity_poly.entity_id
_entity_poly.type
_entity_poly.pdbx_seq_one_letter_code
_entity_poly.pdbx_strand_id
1 'polypeptide(L)'
;MQRSTWSLIAAVACAAAAGWMTLENRELRRELASARQDRRAAPPASASPTASTAAPSATSSKPGGGLAALGRALSGAQPPPTLPDAPEESRMQRRARRQAEISAMFGRLDGETEAEYRERVAPFLAMVLDKPRQRALEMRREAEQKAGVTAAQSAKLDQAFAAAYDEVLDYTNAAIAEGQLSPYERNVSGWLGYAGGLGGILGGVEAGVAGVLRPEQVRAMSDAGFEWGEFLGVSVPWEKLRPPPPPSEK
;
A
#
# COMPACT_ATOMS: atom_id res chain seq x y z
N MET A 1 19.96 0.95 10.75
CA MET A 1 19.22 -0.06 9.95
C MET A 1 17.98 -0.49 10.74
N GLN A 2 16.78 -0.10 10.32
CA GLN A 2 15.59 -0.21 11.16
C GLN A 2 14.35 -0.59 10.32
N ARG A 3 13.58 -1.55 10.86
CA ARG A 3 12.14 -1.85 10.67
C ARG A 3 11.77 -2.90 9.61
N SER A 4 11.50 -4.13 10.08
CA SER A 4 10.74 -5.17 9.37
C SER A 4 9.94 -6.02 10.38
N THR A 5 8.69 -5.60 10.64
CA THR A 5 7.70 -6.29 11.49
C THR A 5 6.32 -5.91 10.98
N TRP A 6 5.89 -6.67 9.99
CA TRP A 6 4.70 -6.50 9.17
C TRP A 6 4.58 -7.83 8.43
N SER A 7 3.97 -8.86 9.01
CA SER A 7 4.18 -10.23 8.49
C SER A 7 2.94 -11.10 8.45
N LEU A 8 1.73 -10.55 8.39
CA LEU A 8 0.55 -11.37 8.08
C LEU A 8 -0.60 -10.57 7.47
N ILE A 9 -1.14 -9.64 8.25
CA ILE A 9 -1.96 -8.54 7.71
C ILE A 9 -1.15 -7.79 6.67
N ALA A 10 0.14 -7.64 6.92
CA ALA A 10 1.02 -6.85 6.09
C ALA A 10 1.55 -7.52 4.82
N ALA A 11 0.91 -8.56 4.34
CA ALA A 11 1.35 -9.19 3.10
C ALA A 11 0.18 -9.56 2.21
N VAL A 12 -1.01 -9.85 2.73
CA VAL A 12 -2.24 -9.70 1.94
C VAL A 12 -2.66 -8.24 1.92
N ALA A 13 -2.73 -7.58 3.08
CA ALA A 13 -2.95 -6.15 3.16
C ALA A 13 -1.68 -5.31 2.94
N CYS A 14 -0.45 -5.83 2.84
CA CYS A 14 0.63 -5.08 2.14
C CYS A 14 1.00 -5.62 0.77
N ALA A 15 0.47 -6.72 0.23
CA ALA A 15 0.45 -6.84 -1.23
C ALA A 15 -0.63 -5.92 -1.78
N ALA A 16 -1.82 -5.91 -1.17
CA ALA A 16 -2.88 -4.97 -1.49
C ALA A 16 -2.53 -3.53 -1.08
N ALA A 17 -1.94 -3.27 0.10
CA ALA A 17 -1.49 -1.91 0.43
C ALA A 17 -0.13 -1.51 -0.13
N ALA A 18 0.80 -2.42 -0.47
CA ALA A 18 1.98 -2.02 -1.25
C ALA A 18 1.57 -1.76 -2.68
N GLY A 19 0.67 -2.55 -3.28
CA GLY A 19 0.01 -2.22 -4.54
C GLY A 19 -0.72 -0.87 -4.47
N TRP A 20 -1.52 -0.64 -3.43
CA TRP A 20 -2.20 0.64 -3.23
C TRP A 20 -1.22 1.81 -2.98
N MET A 21 -0.16 1.61 -2.18
CA MET A 21 0.87 2.63 -1.92
C MET A 21 1.83 2.83 -3.12
N THR A 22 2.05 1.84 -3.99
CA THR A 22 2.80 2.01 -5.24
C THR A 22 1.94 2.72 -6.27
N LEU A 23 0.64 2.45 -6.32
CA LEU A 23 -0.33 3.20 -7.12
C LEU A 23 -0.45 4.65 -6.66
N GLU A 24 -0.61 4.88 -5.36
CA GLU A 24 -0.69 6.22 -4.77
C GLU A 24 0.65 6.96 -4.88
N ASN A 25 1.80 6.29 -4.72
CA ASN A 25 3.11 6.91 -5.01
C ASN A 25 3.29 7.22 -6.50
N ARG A 26 2.80 6.37 -7.42
CA ARG A 26 2.86 6.63 -8.86
C ARG A 26 1.97 7.80 -9.24
N GLU A 27 0.78 7.88 -8.66
CA GLU A 27 -0.17 8.98 -8.81
C GLU A 27 0.41 10.29 -8.25
N LEU A 28 0.90 10.30 -7.01
CA LEU A 28 1.59 11.45 -6.43
C LEU A 28 2.82 11.87 -7.25
N ARG A 29 3.55 10.92 -7.84
CA ARG A 29 4.67 11.23 -8.75
C ARG A 29 4.18 11.84 -10.07
N ARG A 30 3.05 11.38 -10.61
CA ARG A 30 2.41 11.96 -11.81
C ARG A 30 1.88 13.36 -11.52
N GLU A 31 1.20 13.57 -10.40
CA GLU A 31 0.73 14.88 -9.95
C GLU A 31 1.89 15.85 -9.69
N LEU A 32 2.95 15.41 -9.01
CA LEU A 32 4.16 16.23 -8.82
C LEU A 32 4.86 16.53 -10.15
N ALA A 33 4.87 15.61 -11.10
CA ALA A 33 5.43 15.83 -12.43
C ALA A 33 4.59 16.86 -13.22
N SER A 34 3.26 16.74 -13.18
CA SER A 34 2.33 17.71 -13.77
C SER A 34 2.49 19.09 -13.13
N ALA A 35 2.45 19.19 -11.80
CA ALA A 35 2.61 20.45 -11.09
C ALA A 35 3.98 21.12 -11.34
N ARG A 36 5.04 20.34 -11.57
CA ARG A 36 6.36 20.86 -11.98
C ARG A 36 6.38 21.35 -13.43
N GLN A 37 5.64 20.69 -14.32
CA GLN A 37 5.47 21.16 -15.70
C GLN A 37 4.66 22.45 -15.74
N ASP A 38 3.55 22.54 -14.99
CA ASP A 38 2.72 23.74 -14.89
C ASP A 38 3.51 24.92 -14.30
N ARG A 39 4.35 24.67 -13.29
CA ARG A 39 5.23 25.70 -12.71
C ARG A 39 6.36 26.14 -13.64
N ARG A 40 6.82 25.28 -14.57
CA ARG A 40 7.80 25.66 -15.60
C ARG A 40 7.15 26.34 -16.81
N ALA A 41 5.89 26.04 -17.09
CA ALA A 41 5.09 26.69 -18.12
C ALA A 41 4.54 28.05 -17.66
N ALA A 42 4.52 28.31 -16.34
CA ALA A 42 4.23 29.63 -15.80
C ALA A 42 5.24 30.66 -16.33
N PRO A 43 4.79 31.75 -16.98
CA PRO A 43 5.69 32.75 -17.54
C PRO A 43 6.53 33.39 -16.42
N PRO A 44 7.81 33.75 -16.68
CA PRO A 44 8.63 34.40 -15.69
C PRO A 44 7.95 35.69 -15.25
N ALA A 45 7.65 35.80 -13.95
CA ALA A 45 7.18 37.04 -13.36
C ALA A 45 8.19 38.13 -13.70
N SER A 46 7.74 39.13 -14.45
CA SER A 46 8.53 40.21 -15.02
C SER A 46 9.45 40.82 -13.97
N ALA A 47 10.76 40.65 -14.17
CA ALA A 47 11.77 41.41 -13.47
C ALA A 47 11.70 42.87 -13.92
N SER A 48 11.48 43.79 -13.00
CA SER A 48 11.72 45.22 -13.25
C SER A 48 13.21 45.51 -13.02
N PRO A 49 13.92 46.10 -14.00
CA PRO A 49 15.30 46.55 -13.83
C PRO A 49 15.34 48.06 -13.56
N THR A 50 16.20 48.49 -12.62
CA THR A 50 16.78 49.84 -12.70
C THR A 50 18.18 49.91 -12.08
N ALA A 51 19.08 50.49 -12.86
CA ALA A 51 20.54 50.60 -12.75
C ALA A 51 21.03 51.43 -11.55
N SER A 52 22.14 51.04 -10.89
CA SER A 52 23.52 51.58 -11.01
C SER A 52 23.68 53.03 -10.49
N THR A 53 24.58 53.35 -9.55
CA THR A 53 26.04 53.47 -9.76
C THR A 53 26.79 53.70 -8.43
N ALA A 54 28.07 53.29 -8.39
CA ALA A 54 29.20 53.72 -7.54
C ALA A 54 29.60 52.83 -6.33
N ALA A 55 30.79 52.22 -6.47
CA ALA A 55 31.63 51.61 -5.42
C ALA A 55 32.61 52.68 -4.84
N PRO A 56 33.50 52.42 -3.83
CA PRO A 56 33.84 51.14 -3.20
C PRO A 56 34.03 51.14 -1.64
N SER A 57 34.07 49.91 -1.09
CA SER A 57 34.83 49.39 0.08
C SER A 57 34.95 50.18 1.40
N ALA A 58 34.50 49.58 2.52
CA ALA A 58 35.35 49.14 3.66
C ALA A 58 34.55 48.80 4.95
N THR A 59 34.85 47.62 5.51
CA THR A 59 34.88 47.19 6.93
C THR A 59 33.98 47.80 8.04
N SER A 60 33.23 46.88 8.68
CA SER A 60 32.89 46.74 10.11
C SER A 60 32.52 47.96 10.98
N SER A 61 31.30 47.97 11.51
CA SER A 61 30.99 48.24 12.94
C SER A 61 29.50 48.05 13.27
N LYS A 62 29.24 47.23 14.30
CA LYS A 62 28.03 47.19 15.18
C LYS A 62 27.74 48.58 15.81
N PRO A 63 26.70 48.78 16.66
CA PRO A 63 25.34 48.21 16.75
C PRO A 63 24.24 49.27 17.03
N GLY A 64 22.95 48.86 17.01
CA GLY A 64 22.02 49.21 18.09
C GLY A 64 20.95 50.30 17.86
N GLY A 65 19.70 49.94 18.18
CA GLY A 65 18.54 50.84 18.34
C GLY A 65 17.59 50.80 17.14
N GLY A 66 16.30 50.48 17.25
CA GLY A 66 15.46 50.22 18.41
C GLY A 66 14.05 49.95 17.90
N LEU A 67 13.61 48.69 17.90
CA LEU A 67 12.22 48.27 17.72
C LEU A 67 11.91 47.00 18.54
N ALA A 68 12.59 46.83 19.68
CA ALA A 68 12.42 45.68 20.58
C ALA A 68 11.35 45.89 21.67
N ALA A 69 10.54 46.95 21.60
CA ALA A 69 9.66 47.37 22.70
C ALA A 69 8.18 46.96 22.54
N LEU A 70 7.76 46.37 21.41
CA LEU A 70 6.35 45.99 21.17
C LEU A 70 6.06 44.48 21.25
N GLY A 71 7.07 43.62 21.42
CA GLY A 71 6.90 42.16 21.50
C GLY A 71 6.81 41.57 22.91
N ARG A 72 7.00 42.38 23.96
CA ARG A 72 7.26 41.89 25.33
C ARG A 72 6.06 41.86 26.28
N ALA A 73 4.85 42.08 25.76
CA ALA A 73 3.62 42.08 26.57
C ALA A 73 2.69 40.88 26.30
N LEU A 74 3.10 39.91 25.47
CA LEU A 74 2.38 38.64 25.24
C LEU A 74 3.17 37.40 25.70
N SER A 75 4.33 37.57 26.35
CA SER A 75 5.09 36.47 26.95
C SER A 75 4.53 36.09 28.32
N GLY A 76 3.24 35.77 28.38
CA GLY A 76 2.76 34.76 29.32
C GLY A 76 3.23 33.41 28.79
N ALA A 77 4.50 33.09 29.02
CA ALA A 77 5.10 31.82 28.65
C ALA A 77 4.48 30.71 29.52
N GLN A 78 3.28 30.27 29.14
CA GLN A 78 2.78 28.98 29.55
C GLN A 78 3.79 27.96 29.00
N PRO A 79 4.41 27.12 29.85
CA PRO A 79 5.26 26.05 29.34
C PRO A 79 4.43 25.24 28.34
N PRO A 80 5.02 24.82 27.20
CA PRO A 80 4.32 23.95 26.26
C PRO A 80 3.75 22.78 27.07
N PRO A 81 2.49 22.36 26.86
CA PRO A 81 1.91 21.26 27.61
C PRO A 81 2.85 20.07 27.50
N THR A 82 3.46 19.68 28.61
CA THR A 82 4.32 18.52 28.68
C THR A 82 3.41 17.33 28.45
N LEU A 83 3.46 16.77 27.24
CA LEU A 83 2.84 15.48 27.00
C LEU A 83 3.50 14.50 27.98
N PRO A 84 2.71 13.67 28.70
CA PRO A 84 3.29 12.66 29.55
C PRO A 84 4.28 11.85 28.72
N ASP A 85 5.48 11.64 29.24
CA ASP A 85 6.48 10.80 28.59
C ASP A 85 5.81 9.48 28.23
N ALA A 86 5.67 9.22 26.93
CA ALA A 86 5.12 7.96 26.47
C ALA A 86 5.98 6.86 27.10
N PRO A 87 5.38 5.86 27.78
CA PRO A 87 6.17 4.81 28.41
C PRO A 87 7.16 4.26 27.39
N GLU A 88 8.44 4.17 27.74
CA GLU A 88 9.49 3.65 26.86
C GLU A 88 9.22 2.19 26.56
N GLU A 89 8.34 1.95 25.59
CA GLU A 89 7.95 0.62 25.20
C GLU A 89 9.16 -0.05 24.55
N SER A 90 9.54 -1.23 25.05
CA SER A 90 10.64 -1.98 24.45
C SER A 90 10.26 -2.43 23.04
N ARG A 91 11.27 -2.68 22.18
CA ARG A 91 11.01 -3.21 20.83
C ARG A 91 10.25 -4.54 20.86
N MET A 92 10.43 -5.34 21.91
CA MET A 92 9.74 -6.62 22.07
C MET A 92 8.29 -6.44 22.50
N GLN A 93 7.99 -5.50 23.40
CA GLN A 93 6.61 -5.17 23.78
C GLN A 93 5.80 -4.67 22.58
N ARG A 94 6.38 -3.78 21.75
CA ARG A 94 5.73 -3.33 20.51
C ARG A 94 5.38 -4.47 19.56
N ARG A 95 6.25 -5.48 19.50
CA ARG A 95 6.03 -6.66 18.64
C ARG A 95 4.91 -7.52 19.18
N ALA A 96 4.92 -7.80 20.49
CA ALA A 96 3.88 -8.59 21.15
C ALA A 96 2.51 -7.92 21.05
N ARG A 97 2.43 -6.61 21.31
CA ARG A 97 1.17 -5.86 21.18
C ARG A 97 0.61 -5.93 19.76
N ARG A 98 1.44 -5.69 18.74
CA ARG A 98 1.00 -5.82 17.34
C ARG A 98 0.50 -7.22 17.06
N GLN A 99 1.23 -8.26 17.46
CA GLN A 99 0.79 -9.64 17.25
C GLN A 99 -0.57 -9.91 17.91
N ALA A 100 -0.78 -9.39 19.13
CA ALA A 100 -2.07 -9.50 19.82
C ALA A 100 -3.20 -8.76 19.07
N GLU A 101 -2.94 -7.57 18.54
CA GLU A 101 -3.88 -6.83 17.68
C GLU A 101 -4.22 -7.63 16.42
N ILE A 102 -3.22 -8.27 15.78
CA ILE A 102 -3.45 -9.14 14.60
C ILE A 102 -4.32 -10.32 14.98
N SER A 103 -3.98 -11.00 16.07
CA SER A 103 -4.72 -12.15 16.57
C SER A 103 -6.16 -11.79 16.94
N ALA A 104 -6.40 -10.60 17.51
CA ALA A 104 -7.74 -10.15 17.86
C ALA A 104 -8.60 -9.87 16.62
N MET A 105 -8.00 -9.38 15.54
CA MET A 105 -8.73 -9.06 14.31
C MET A 105 -8.94 -10.28 13.40
N PHE A 106 -7.93 -11.14 13.25
CA PHE A 106 -7.92 -12.21 12.24
C PHE A 106 -7.75 -13.61 12.83
N GLY A 107 -7.50 -13.72 14.13
CA GLY A 107 -7.59 -14.98 14.84
C GLY A 107 -9.04 -15.40 15.00
N ARG A 108 -9.22 -16.71 15.21
CA ARG A 108 -10.48 -17.30 15.61
C ARG A 108 -10.66 -17.08 17.12
N LEU A 109 -11.82 -16.60 17.53
CA LEU A 109 -12.17 -16.43 18.93
C LEU A 109 -12.59 -17.77 19.56
N ASP A 110 -12.52 -17.87 20.88
CA ASP A 110 -12.88 -19.11 21.59
C ASP A 110 -14.35 -19.48 21.35
N GLY A 111 -14.58 -20.69 20.85
CA GLY A 111 -15.92 -21.19 20.52
C GLY A 111 -16.53 -20.59 19.24
N GLU A 112 -15.85 -19.67 18.55
CA GLU A 112 -16.36 -19.02 17.33
C GLU A 112 -16.54 -20.04 16.21
N THR A 113 -17.71 -20.06 15.59
CA THR A 113 -18.00 -20.86 14.40
C THR A 113 -17.38 -20.24 13.15
N GLU A 114 -17.26 -21.01 12.06
CA GLU A 114 -16.78 -20.46 10.78
C GLU A 114 -17.69 -19.33 10.25
N ALA A 115 -18.99 -19.44 10.45
CA ALA A 115 -19.96 -18.43 10.04
C ALA A 115 -19.75 -17.11 10.81
N GLU A 116 -19.66 -17.18 12.14
CA GLU A 116 -19.42 -16.01 13.01
C GLU A 116 -18.09 -15.33 12.68
N TYR A 117 -17.03 -16.11 12.46
CA TYR A 117 -15.73 -15.58 12.02
C TYR A 117 -15.86 -14.80 10.70
N ARG A 118 -16.56 -15.38 9.71
CA ARG A 118 -16.74 -14.73 8.40
C ARG A 118 -17.56 -13.45 8.53
N GLU A 119 -18.64 -13.46 9.31
CA GLU A 119 -19.47 -12.28 9.55
C GLU A 119 -18.68 -11.13 10.19
N ARG A 120 -17.69 -11.45 11.04
CA ARG A 120 -16.80 -10.46 11.66
C ARG A 120 -15.72 -9.95 10.71
N VAL A 121 -15.07 -10.83 9.94
CA VAL A 121 -13.86 -10.48 9.17
C VAL A 121 -14.17 -10.03 7.74
N ALA A 122 -15.16 -10.63 7.07
CA ALA A 122 -15.46 -10.34 5.68
C ALA A 122 -15.84 -8.87 5.40
N PRO A 123 -16.67 -8.19 6.23
CA PRO A 123 -16.99 -6.78 6.00
C PRO A 123 -15.76 -5.88 6.08
N PHE A 124 -14.84 -6.19 6.98
CA PHE A 124 -13.58 -5.45 7.10
C PHE A 124 -12.72 -5.62 5.85
N LEU A 125 -12.56 -6.85 5.35
CA LEU A 125 -11.80 -7.12 4.12
C LEU A 125 -12.43 -6.40 2.91
N ALA A 126 -13.75 -6.50 2.76
CA ALA A 126 -14.47 -5.83 1.68
C ALA A 126 -14.27 -4.30 1.73
N MET A 127 -14.38 -3.70 2.92
CA MET A 127 -14.14 -2.27 3.12
C MET A 127 -12.71 -1.85 2.75
N VAL A 128 -11.70 -2.62 3.17
CA VAL A 128 -10.29 -2.31 2.89
C VAL A 128 -9.95 -2.46 1.40
N LEU A 129 -10.61 -3.40 0.72
CA LEU A 129 -10.33 -3.75 -0.68
C LEU A 129 -11.20 -3.02 -1.70
N ASP A 130 -12.28 -2.35 -1.30
CA ASP A 130 -13.22 -1.69 -2.21
C ASP A 130 -12.53 -0.71 -3.17
N LYS A 131 -11.85 0.33 -2.64
CA LYS A 131 -11.13 1.30 -3.46
C LYS A 131 -9.99 0.67 -4.28
N PRO A 132 -9.12 -0.18 -3.71
CA PRO A 132 -8.10 -0.89 -4.49
C PRO A 132 -8.67 -1.69 -5.67
N ARG A 133 -9.80 -2.41 -5.48
CA ARG A 133 -10.45 -3.18 -6.54
C ARG A 133 -11.00 -2.28 -7.63
N GLN A 134 -11.68 -1.19 -7.28
CA GLN A 134 -12.19 -0.21 -8.26
C GLN A 134 -11.04 0.34 -9.12
N ARG A 135 -9.95 0.78 -8.49
CA ARG A 135 -8.77 1.28 -9.20
C ARG A 135 -8.14 0.22 -10.11
N ALA A 136 -8.03 -1.02 -9.65
CA ALA A 136 -7.47 -2.11 -10.45
C ALA A 136 -8.33 -2.44 -11.67
N LEU A 137 -9.66 -2.38 -11.53
CA LEU A 137 -10.60 -2.54 -12.65
C LEU A 137 -10.52 -1.38 -13.65
N GLU A 138 -10.39 -0.14 -13.18
CA GLU A 138 -10.18 1.03 -14.03
C GLU A 138 -8.87 0.92 -14.81
N MET A 139 -7.76 0.62 -14.14
CA MET A 139 -6.47 0.41 -14.81
C MET A 139 -6.52 -0.71 -15.85
N ARG A 140 -7.20 -1.82 -15.52
CA ARG A 140 -7.40 -2.92 -16.47
C ARG A 140 -8.13 -2.43 -17.71
N ARG A 141 -9.26 -1.72 -17.52
CA ARG A 141 -10.08 -1.20 -18.62
C ARG A 141 -9.30 -0.24 -19.51
N GLU A 142 -8.52 0.67 -18.92
CA GLU A 142 -7.67 1.60 -19.67
C GLU A 142 -6.56 0.87 -20.45
N ALA A 143 -5.93 -0.12 -19.84
CA ALA A 143 -4.88 -0.92 -20.46
C ALA A 143 -5.43 -1.78 -21.61
N GLU A 144 -6.58 -2.42 -21.42
CA GLU A 144 -7.27 -3.18 -22.46
C GLU A 144 -7.64 -2.29 -23.65
N GLN A 145 -8.15 -1.07 -23.38
CA GLN A 145 -8.47 -0.10 -24.43
C GLN A 145 -7.21 0.31 -25.23
N LYS A 146 -6.10 0.60 -24.55
CA LYS A 146 -4.82 0.96 -25.19
C LYS A 146 -4.22 -0.18 -26.00
N ALA A 147 -4.34 -1.41 -25.50
CA ALA A 147 -3.84 -2.61 -26.16
C ALA A 147 -4.78 -3.16 -27.25
N GLY A 148 -5.93 -2.51 -27.48
CA GLY A 148 -6.92 -2.96 -28.45
C GLY A 148 -7.44 -4.36 -28.15
N VAL A 149 -7.61 -4.70 -26.87
CA VAL A 149 -8.16 -5.98 -26.44
C VAL A 149 -9.63 -6.03 -26.82
N THR A 150 -10.01 -7.07 -27.55
CA THR A 150 -11.41 -7.27 -27.97
C THR A 150 -12.27 -7.77 -26.81
N ALA A 151 -13.59 -7.59 -26.89
CA ALA A 151 -14.51 -8.12 -25.88
C ALA A 151 -14.39 -9.65 -25.69
N ALA A 152 -14.16 -10.39 -26.80
CA ALA A 152 -13.94 -11.84 -26.74
C ALA A 152 -12.63 -12.21 -26.03
N GLN A 153 -11.57 -11.42 -26.20
CA GLN A 153 -10.32 -11.62 -25.46
C GLN A 153 -10.49 -11.27 -23.97
N SER A 154 -11.16 -10.15 -23.66
CA SER A 154 -11.48 -9.77 -22.28
C SER A 154 -12.26 -10.87 -21.56
N ALA A 155 -13.27 -11.45 -22.20
CA ALA A 155 -14.06 -12.54 -21.61
C ALA A 155 -13.20 -13.79 -21.34
N LYS A 156 -12.21 -14.10 -22.19
CA LYS A 156 -11.26 -15.19 -21.95
C LYS A 156 -10.29 -14.86 -20.81
N LEU A 157 -9.85 -13.61 -20.69
CA LEU A 157 -9.05 -13.16 -19.55
C LEU A 157 -9.85 -13.28 -18.25
N ASP A 158 -11.13 -12.91 -18.25
CA ASP A 158 -12.01 -13.06 -17.08
C ASP A 158 -12.11 -14.52 -16.62
N GLN A 159 -12.22 -15.46 -17.56
CA GLN A 159 -12.21 -16.89 -17.26
C GLN A 159 -10.87 -17.35 -16.68
N ALA A 160 -9.75 -16.89 -17.23
CA ALA A 160 -8.42 -17.20 -16.71
C ALA A 160 -8.23 -16.64 -15.29
N PHE A 161 -8.70 -15.42 -15.01
CA PHE A 161 -8.66 -14.85 -13.66
C PHE A 161 -9.57 -15.58 -12.69
N ALA A 162 -10.79 -15.95 -13.10
CA ALA A 162 -11.70 -16.70 -12.24
C ALA A 162 -11.06 -18.01 -11.75
N ALA A 163 -10.43 -18.77 -12.66
CA ALA A 163 -9.69 -19.97 -12.31
C ALA A 163 -8.51 -19.68 -11.36
N ALA A 164 -7.74 -18.61 -11.65
CA ALA A 164 -6.64 -18.20 -10.79
C ALA A 164 -7.11 -17.74 -9.40
N TYR A 165 -8.29 -17.10 -9.28
CA TYR A 165 -8.85 -16.70 -7.99
C TYR A 165 -9.16 -17.91 -7.12
N ASP A 166 -9.77 -18.94 -7.69
CA ASP A 166 -10.08 -20.17 -6.97
C ASP A 166 -8.79 -20.87 -6.54
N GLU A 167 -7.79 -20.96 -7.42
CA GLU A 167 -6.48 -21.54 -7.09
C GLU A 167 -5.75 -20.77 -5.98
N VAL A 168 -5.71 -19.44 -6.04
CA VAL A 168 -5.13 -18.60 -4.98
C VAL A 168 -5.85 -18.80 -3.66
N LEU A 169 -7.18 -18.85 -3.66
CA LEU A 169 -7.95 -19.06 -2.44
C LEU A 169 -7.72 -20.45 -1.85
N ASP A 170 -7.73 -21.49 -2.66
CA ASP A 170 -7.49 -22.86 -2.20
C ASP A 170 -6.08 -23.01 -1.64
N TYR A 171 -5.08 -22.48 -2.35
CA TYR A 171 -3.69 -22.47 -1.89
C TYR A 171 -3.54 -21.69 -0.57
N THR A 172 -4.18 -20.53 -0.45
CA THR A 172 -4.13 -19.70 0.77
C THR A 172 -4.85 -20.39 1.93
N ASN A 173 -6.00 -21.01 1.69
CA ASN A 173 -6.73 -21.76 2.71
C ASN A 173 -5.94 -22.97 3.21
N ALA A 174 -5.23 -23.67 2.33
CA ALA A 174 -4.32 -24.75 2.73
C ALA A 174 -3.19 -24.23 3.62
N ALA A 175 -2.53 -23.13 3.21
CA ALA A 175 -1.46 -22.52 4.00
C ALA A 175 -1.94 -21.99 5.38
N ILE A 176 -3.18 -21.49 5.46
CA ILE A 176 -3.82 -21.10 6.73
C ILE A 176 -4.05 -22.34 7.61
N ALA A 177 -4.61 -23.42 7.04
CA ALA A 177 -4.90 -24.65 7.77
C ALA A 177 -3.62 -25.32 8.32
N GLU A 178 -2.52 -25.24 7.56
CA GLU A 178 -1.19 -25.73 7.97
C GLU A 178 -0.47 -24.81 8.98
N GLY A 179 -1.05 -23.65 9.32
CA GLY A 179 -0.44 -22.69 10.24
C GLY A 179 0.74 -21.89 9.63
N GLN A 180 0.97 -21.99 8.32
CA GLN A 180 1.97 -21.18 7.61
C GLN A 180 1.62 -19.69 7.67
N LEU A 181 0.33 -19.38 7.64
CA LEU A 181 -0.25 -18.04 7.71
C LEU A 181 -1.02 -17.81 9.02
N SER A 182 -0.46 -18.28 10.15
CA SER A 182 -1.10 -18.19 11.47
C SER A 182 -1.12 -16.76 12.04
N PRO A 183 -2.28 -16.20 12.42
CA PRO A 183 -2.35 -14.87 13.04
C PRO A 183 -1.88 -14.83 14.49
N TYR A 184 -1.58 -15.99 15.10
CA TYR A 184 -1.19 -16.09 16.52
C TYR A 184 0.32 -15.93 16.73
N GLU A 185 1.13 -16.35 15.75
CA GLU A 185 2.59 -16.28 15.84
C GLU A 185 3.24 -15.96 14.50
N ARG A 186 4.46 -15.40 14.56
CA ARG A 186 5.19 -15.03 13.36
C ARG A 186 5.92 -16.24 12.77
N ASN A 187 5.41 -16.77 11.66
CA ASN A 187 6.01 -17.89 10.94
C ASN A 187 6.74 -17.45 9.66
N VAL A 188 7.92 -16.83 9.77
CA VAL A 188 8.64 -16.27 8.59
C VAL A 188 8.98 -17.33 7.54
N SER A 189 9.31 -18.55 7.95
CA SER A 189 9.57 -19.67 7.03
C SER A 189 8.33 -20.10 6.27
N GLY A 190 7.19 -20.24 6.95
CA GLY A 190 5.90 -20.52 6.31
C GLY A 190 5.51 -19.41 5.32
N TRP A 191 5.77 -18.16 5.68
CA TRP A 191 5.58 -17.00 4.82
C TRP A 191 6.39 -17.04 3.52
N LEU A 192 7.68 -17.38 3.62
CA LEU A 192 8.55 -17.48 2.45
C LEU A 192 8.13 -18.65 1.55
N GLY A 193 7.70 -19.77 2.14
CA GLY A 193 7.13 -20.90 1.42
C GLY A 193 5.87 -20.51 0.65
N TYR A 194 4.93 -19.86 1.33
CA TYR A 194 3.68 -19.36 0.73
C TYR A 194 3.94 -18.38 -0.41
N ALA A 195 4.83 -17.39 -0.21
CA ALA A 195 5.17 -16.43 -1.26
C ALA A 195 5.82 -17.10 -2.48
N GLY A 196 6.65 -18.12 -2.28
CA GLY A 196 7.21 -18.93 -3.35
C GLY A 196 6.14 -19.67 -4.16
N GLY A 197 5.15 -20.27 -3.50
CA GLY A 197 4.06 -20.96 -4.18
C GLY A 197 3.11 -20.04 -4.93
N LEU A 198 2.80 -18.85 -4.39
CA LEU A 198 2.05 -17.81 -5.11
C LEU A 198 2.74 -17.40 -6.42
N GLY A 199 4.08 -17.36 -6.44
CA GLY A 199 4.84 -17.11 -7.66
C GLY A 199 4.58 -18.13 -8.76
N GLY A 200 4.35 -19.40 -8.40
CA GLY A 200 3.96 -20.45 -9.35
C GLY A 200 2.59 -20.21 -9.98
N ILE A 201 1.60 -19.82 -9.16
CA ILE A 201 0.24 -19.50 -9.63
C ILE A 201 0.28 -18.28 -10.56
N LEU A 202 1.05 -17.25 -10.20
CA LEU A 202 1.26 -16.07 -11.06
C LEU A 202 1.87 -16.44 -12.42
N GLY A 203 2.86 -17.33 -12.44
CA GLY A 203 3.42 -17.86 -13.70
C GLY A 203 2.36 -18.59 -14.56
N GLY A 204 1.44 -19.31 -13.92
CA GLY A 204 0.28 -19.92 -14.59
C GLY A 204 -0.67 -18.89 -15.20
N VAL A 205 -0.96 -17.80 -14.49
CA VAL A 205 -1.76 -16.67 -14.99
C VAL A 205 -1.08 -16.01 -16.19
N GLU A 206 0.23 -15.75 -16.12
CA GLU A 206 0.99 -15.16 -17.23
C GLU A 206 0.95 -16.05 -18.47
N ALA A 207 1.08 -17.38 -18.31
CA ALA A 207 0.95 -18.32 -19.40
C ALA A 207 -0.48 -18.31 -20.01
N GLY A 208 -1.51 -18.26 -19.17
CA GLY A 208 -2.90 -18.13 -19.60
C GLY A 208 -3.16 -16.83 -20.38
N VAL A 209 -2.63 -15.71 -19.91
CA VAL A 209 -2.68 -14.41 -20.58
C VAL A 209 -1.98 -14.47 -21.93
N ALA A 210 -0.78 -15.05 -22.00
CA ALA A 210 -0.03 -15.20 -23.24
C ALA A 210 -0.73 -16.11 -24.27
N GLY A 211 -1.61 -17.02 -23.82
CA GLY A 211 -2.47 -17.81 -24.68
C GLY A 211 -3.67 -17.04 -25.26
N VAL A 212 -4.05 -15.89 -24.68
CA VAL A 212 -5.21 -15.09 -25.09
C VAL A 212 -4.81 -13.82 -25.84
N LEU A 213 -3.73 -13.18 -25.39
CA LEU A 213 -3.25 -11.90 -25.91
C LEU A 213 -2.01 -12.09 -26.76
N ARG A 214 -1.88 -11.28 -27.80
CA ARG A 214 -0.62 -11.20 -28.56
C ARG A 214 0.47 -10.55 -27.70
N PRO A 215 1.75 -10.88 -27.90
CA PRO A 215 2.85 -10.27 -27.15
C PRO A 215 2.84 -8.73 -27.19
N GLU A 216 2.46 -8.14 -28.32
CA GLU A 216 2.32 -6.68 -28.47
C GLU A 216 1.23 -6.10 -27.57
N GLN A 217 0.12 -6.81 -27.38
CA GLN A 217 -0.98 -6.40 -26.51
C GLN A 217 -0.56 -6.50 -25.04
N VAL A 218 0.13 -7.59 -24.66
CA VAL A 218 0.69 -7.74 -23.30
C VAL A 218 1.65 -6.60 -22.99
N ARG A 219 2.54 -6.26 -23.93
CA ARG A 219 3.47 -5.14 -23.78
C ARG A 219 2.73 -3.80 -23.67
N ALA A 220 1.74 -3.54 -24.52
CA ALA A 220 0.95 -2.32 -24.46
C ALA A 220 0.18 -2.16 -23.12
N MET A 221 -0.30 -3.26 -22.54
CA MET A 221 -0.91 -3.23 -21.21
C MET A 221 0.11 -2.92 -20.11
N SER A 222 1.30 -3.52 -20.16
CA SER A 222 2.39 -3.21 -19.21
C SER A 222 2.88 -1.76 -19.35
N ASP A 223 3.02 -1.24 -20.58
CA ASP A 223 3.38 0.15 -20.85
C ASP A 223 2.30 1.14 -20.35
N ALA A 224 1.03 0.71 -20.29
CA ALA A 224 -0.05 1.45 -19.66
C ALA A 224 0.03 1.44 -18.11
N GLY A 225 0.93 0.64 -17.54
CA GLY A 225 1.15 0.49 -16.10
C GLY A 225 0.31 -0.59 -15.44
N PHE A 226 -0.27 -1.51 -16.23
CA PHE A 226 -1.08 -2.60 -15.70
C PHE A 226 -0.22 -3.82 -15.37
N GLU A 227 -0.36 -4.31 -14.14
CA GLU A 227 0.40 -5.45 -13.60
C GLU A 227 -0.56 -6.58 -13.19
N TRP A 228 -0.38 -7.76 -13.79
CA TRP A 228 -1.27 -8.92 -13.59
C TRP A 228 -1.33 -9.37 -12.13
N GLY A 229 -0.17 -9.42 -11.45
CA GLY A 229 -0.09 -9.81 -10.05
C GLY A 229 -0.73 -8.80 -9.10
N GLU A 230 -0.64 -7.49 -9.39
CA GLU A 230 -1.33 -6.46 -8.60
C GLU A 230 -2.85 -6.59 -8.76
N PHE A 231 -3.32 -6.77 -9.99
CA PHE A 231 -4.73 -6.97 -10.28
C PHE A 231 -5.27 -8.22 -9.57
N LEU A 232 -4.57 -9.35 -9.68
CA LEU A 232 -4.94 -10.60 -9.00
C LEU A 232 -4.97 -10.41 -7.48
N GLY A 233 -3.93 -9.80 -6.91
CA GLY A 233 -3.78 -9.61 -5.47
C GLY A 233 -4.91 -8.82 -4.80
N VAL A 234 -5.56 -7.90 -5.51
CA VAL A 234 -6.71 -7.14 -4.97
C VAL A 234 -8.06 -7.73 -5.40
N SER A 235 -8.13 -8.39 -6.54
CA SER A 235 -9.40 -8.86 -7.13
C SER A 235 -9.82 -10.25 -6.64
N VAL A 236 -8.89 -11.02 -6.05
CA VAL A 236 -9.22 -12.27 -5.36
C VAL A 236 -10.32 -12.00 -4.30
N PRO A 237 -11.36 -12.87 -4.20
CA PRO A 237 -12.44 -12.71 -3.24
C PRO A 237 -12.00 -13.19 -1.84
N TRP A 238 -11.09 -12.44 -1.21
CA TRP A 238 -10.49 -12.72 0.10
C TRP A 238 -11.51 -12.89 1.23
N GLU A 239 -12.73 -12.40 1.05
CA GLU A 239 -13.87 -12.58 1.96
C GLU A 239 -14.31 -14.05 2.07
N LYS A 240 -13.89 -14.90 1.12
CA LYS A 240 -14.14 -16.34 1.12
C LYS A 240 -13.08 -17.16 1.86
N LEU A 241 -12.04 -16.53 2.41
CA LEU A 241 -11.03 -17.23 3.21
C LEU A 241 -11.66 -17.98 4.38
N ARG A 242 -11.10 -19.15 4.68
CA ARG A 242 -11.47 -19.97 5.84
C ARG A 242 -10.82 -19.42 7.11
N PRO A 243 -11.47 -19.59 8.28
CA PRO A 243 -10.88 -19.22 9.55
C PRO A 243 -9.57 -19.99 9.78
N PRO A 244 -8.58 -19.37 10.43
CA PRO A 244 -7.43 -20.10 10.93
C PRO A 244 -7.87 -21.12 11.99
N PRO A 245 -7.06 -22.18 12.21
CA PRO A 245 -7.28 -23.08 13.35
C PRO A 245 -7.26 -22.28 14.67
N PRO A 246 -7.86 -22.79 15.76
CA PRO A 246 -7.73 -22.16 17.07
C PRO A 246 -6.24 -22.09 17.50
N PRO A 247 -5.86 -21.15 18.38
CA PRO A 247 -4.51 -21.11 18.91
C PRO A 247 -4.18 -22.43 19.59
N SER A 248 -2.98 -22.97 19.33
CA SER A 248 -2.52 -24.17 20.04
C SER A 248 -2.35 -23.83 21.52
N GLU A 249 -3.04 -24.55 22.41
CA GLU A 249 -2.74 -24.52 23.85
C GLU A 249 -1.27 -24.92 24.04
N LYS A 250 -0.44 -23.98 24.48
CA LYS A 250 0.97 -24.20 24.86
C LYS A 250 1.08 -24.19 26.38
#